data_AF-A0AAV0D1Y7-F1
#
_entry.id   AF-A0AAV0D1Y7-F1
#
_cell.length_a   1.000
_cell.length_b   1.000
_cell.length_c   1.000
_cell.angle_alpha   90.00
_cell.angle_beta   90.00
_cell.angle_gamma   90.00
#
_symmetry.space_group_name_H-M   'P 1'
#
loop_
_entity.id
_entity.type
_entity.pdbx_description
1 polymer ?
#
loop_
_entity_poly.entity_id
_entity_poly.type
_entity_poly.pdbx_seq_one_letter_code
_entity_poly.pdbx_strand_id
1 'polypeptide(L)'
;MLVLSLVMMTLYPILIAPLFNKFTPLPDGELRGKIEDLASSLKFPLKNLFVVDGSTRSSHSNAYMYGFFKNKRIVLYDTLI
;
A
#
# COMPACT_ATOMS: atom_id res chain seq x y z
N MET A 1 3.58 9.15 24.49
CA MET A 1 4.32 8.63 23.31
C MET A 1 3.52 7.59 22.52
N LEU A 2 2.98 6.53 23.13
CA LEU A 2 2.28 5.44 22.42
C LEU A 2 1.07 5.91 21.58
N VAL A 3 0.24 6.82 22.11
CA VAL A 3 -0.90 7.41 21.39
C VAL A 3 -0.44 8.16 20.14
N LEU A 4 0.61 8.97 20.26
CA LEU A 4 1.18 9.71 19.13
C LEU A 4 1.68 8.74 18.04
N SER A 5 2.37 7.66 18.41
CA SER A 5 2.84 6.65 17.47
C SER A 5 1.71 5.95 16.72
N LEU A 6 0.63 5.58 17.42
CA LEU A 6 -0.56 4.95 16.81
C LEU A 6 -1.25 5.91 15.82
N VAL A 7 -1.36 7.19 16.19
CA VAL A 7 -1.91 8.23 15.32
C VAL A 7 -1.04 8.38 14.07
N MET A 8 0.28 8.48 14.24
CA MET A 8 1.22 8.63 13.12
C MET A 8 1.23 7.41 12.18
N MET A 9 1.08 6.18 12.69
CA MET A 9 0.93 4.98 11.84
C MET A 9 -0.25 5.08 10.87
N THR A 10 -1.29 5.84 11.20
CA THR A 10 -2.45 6.05 10.33
C THR A 10 -2.30 7.29 9.46
N LEU A 11 -1.85 8.41 10.04
CA LEU A 11 -1.78 9.69 9.35
C LEU A 11 -0.63 9.75 8.33
N TYR A 12 0.52 9.17 8.65
CA TYR A 12 1.71 9.24 7.78
C TYR A 12 1.43 8.73 6.35
N PRO A 13 0.93 7.50 6.14
CA PRO A 13 0.70 7.01 4.78
C PRO A 13 -0.45 7.70 4.04
N ILE A 14 -1.35 8.40 4.75
CA ILE A 14 -2.53 9.05 4.17
C ILE A 14 -2.26 10.51 3.79
N LEU A 15 -1.52 11.25 4.64
CA LEU A 15 -1.33 12.70 4.49
C LEU A 15 0.10 13.07 4.14
N ILE A 16 1.09 12.35 4.68
CA ILE A 16 2.49 12.73 4.56
C ILE A 16 3.13 12.06 3.34
N ALA A 17 3.00 10.73 3.23
CA ALA A 17 3.60 9.98 2.12
C ALA A 17 3.15 10.48 0.73
N PRO A 18 1.87 10.82 0.48
CA PRO A 18 1.43 11.34 -0.82
C PRO A 18 1.99 12.71 -1.20
N LEU A 19 2.58 13.46 -0.25
CA LEU A 19 3.29 14.72 -0.55
C LEU A 19 4.64 14.46 -1.22
N PHE A 20 5.20 13.26 -1.04
CA PHE A 20 6.53 12.90 -1.51
C PHE A 20 6.53 11.92 -2.69
N ASN A 21 5.51 11.06 -2.78
CA ASN A 21 5.41 10.04 -3.81
C ASN A 21 3.99 9.99 -4.36
N LYS A 22 3.84 9.62 -5.63
CA LYS A 22 2.55 9.44 -6.27
C LYS A 22 2.05 8.03 -5.99
N PHE A 23 0.85 7.95 -5.41
CA PHE A 23 0.15 6.71 -5.19
C PHE A 23 -0.98 6.61 -6.19
N THR A 24 -0.93 5.62 -7.08
CA THR A 24 -1.97 5.34 -8.07
C THR A 24 -2.61 3.99 -7.76
N PRO A 25 -3.93 3.81 -7.93
CA PRO A 25 -4.54 2.49 -7.80
C PRO A 25 -3.86 1.49 -8.75
N LEU A 26 -3.62 0.25 -8.30
CA LEU A 26 -3.11 -0.78 -9.20
C LEU A 26 -4.12 -1.00 -10.34
N PRO A 27 -3.70 -0.91 -11.61
CA PRO A 27 -4.58 -1.12 -12.74
C PRO A 27 -5.27 -2.47 -12.67
N ASP A 28 -6.48 -2.54 -13.23
CA ASP A 28 -7.18 -3.82 -13.36
C ASP A 28 -6.41 -4.74 -14.30
N GLY A 29 -6.32 -6.02 -13.94
CA GLY A 29 -5.54 -7.00 -14.67
C GLY A 29 -5.28 -8.27 -13.87
N GLU A 30 -4.51 -9.19 -14.45
CA GLU A 30 -4.24 -10.50 -13.86
C GLU A 30 -3.56 -10.41 -12.49
N LEU A 31 -2.57 -9.52 -12.35
CA LEU A 31 -1.86 -9.32 -11.09
C LEU A 31 -2.80 -8.88 -9.97
N ARG A 32 -3.67 -7.91 -10.26
CA ARG A 32 -4.66 -7.41 -9.30
C ARG A 32 -5.61 -8.53 -8.87
N GLY A 33 -6.17 -9.27 -9.83
CA GLY A 33 -7.06 -10.40 -9.55
C GLY A 33 -6.39 -11.45 -8.66
N LYS A 34 -5.16 -11.86 -8.99
CA LYS A 34 -4.39 -12.82 -8.18
C LYS A 34 -4.15 -12.34 -6.74
N ILE A 35 -3.86 -11.05 -6.55
CA ILE A 35 -3.66 -10.47 -5.21
C ILE A 35 -4.98 -10.44 -4.44
N GLU A 36 -6.08 -10.04 -5.07
CA GLU A 36 -7.41 -10.00 -4.46
C GLU A 36 -7.91 -11.40 -4.08
N ASP A 37 -7.71 -12.40 -4.94
CA ASP A 37 -8.04 -13.81 -4.67
C ASP A 37 -7.22 -14.35 -3.49
N LEU A 38 -5.92 -14.08 -3.46
CA LEU A 38 -5.06 -14.46 -2.35
C LEU A 38 -5.50 -13.79 -1.04
N ALA A 39 -5.74 -12.48 -1.07
CA ALA A 39 -6.24 -11.75 0.10
C ALA A 39 -7.57 -12.31 0.61
N SER A 40 -8.50 -12.64 -0.30
CA SER A 40 -9.79 -13.24 0.01
C SER A 40 -9.63 -14.62 0.67
N SER A 41 -8.79 -15.49 0.09
CA SER A 41 -8.52 -16.83 0.65
C SER A 41 -7.95 -16.79 2.08
N LEU A 42 -7.14 -15.77 2.37
CA LEU A 42 -6.54 -15.53 3.69
C LEU A 42 -7.45 -14.74 4.64
N LYS A 43 -8.67 -14.39 4.19
CA LYS A 43 -9.60 -13.49 4.91
C LYS A 43 -8.95 -12.16 5.30
N PHE A 44 -7.97 -11.70 4.51
CA PHE A 44 -7.32 -10.42 4.69
C PHE A 44 -8.25 -9.32 4.15
N PRO A 45 -8.68 -8.35 4.97
CA PRO A 45 -9.65 -7.33 4.56
C PRO A 45 -8.96 -6.23 3.72
N LEU A 46 -8.49 -6.62 2.53
CA LEU A 46 -7.90 -5.72 1.55
C LEU A 46 -8.96 -4.72 1.08
N LYS A 47 -8.71 -3.43 1.30
CA LYS A 47 -9.59 -2.36 0.84
C LYS A 47 -9.07 -1.65 -0.39
N ASN A 48 -7.78 -1.39 -0.44
CA ASN A 48 -7.14 -0.70 -1.57
C ASN A 48 -5.77 -1.30 -1.88
N LEU A 49 -5.44 -1.34 -3.15
CA LEU A 49 -4.16 -1.78 -3.69
C LEU A 49 -3.58 -0.65 -4.55
N PHE A 50 -2.38 -0.19 -4.22
CA PHE A 50 -1.74 0.95 -4.87
C PHE A 50 -0.37 0.57 -5.43
N VAL A 51 0.06 1.34 -6.44
CA VAL A 51 1.43 1.42 -6.90
C VAL A 51 1.99 2.78 -6.50
N VAL A 52 3.25 2.80 -6.06
CA VAL A 52 4.01 4.01 -5.75
C VAL A 52 5.16 4.17 -6.72
N ASP A 53 5.44 5.41 -7.15
CA ASP A 53 6.52 5.78 -8.07
C ASP A 53 7.92 5.74 -7.41
N GLY A 54 8.29 4.59 -6.85
CA GLY A 54 9.57 4.36 -6.19
C GLY A 54 10.78 4.55 -7.10
N SER A 55 10.61 4.30 -8.40
CA SER A 55 11.63 4.49 -9.44
C SER A 55 12.17 5.92 -9.52
N THR A 56 11.38 6.91 -9.09
CA THR A 56 11.79 8.34 -9.06
C THR A 56 12.92 8.60 -8.08
N ARG A 57 13.14 7.71 -7.10
CA ARG A 57 14.16 7.84 -6.05
C ARG A 57 15.27 6.82 -6.17
N SER A 58 14.97 5.60 -6.60
CA SER A 58 15.96 4.52 -6.72
C SER A 58 15.42 3.34 -7.53
N SER A 59 16.30 2.43 -7.93
CA SER A 59 15.93 1.15 -8.55
C SER A 59 15.57 0.03 -7.55
N HIS A 60 15.48 0.34 -6.24
CA HIS A 60 15.13 -0.68 -5.25
C HIS A 60 13.64 -1.04 -5.33
N SER A 61 13.36 -2.33 -5.35
CA SER A 61 12.01 -2.90 -5.30
C SER A 61 11.55 -3.10 -3.86
N ASN A 62 10.28 -2.81 -3.58
CA ASN A 62 9.69 -3.05 -2.26
C ASN A 62 8.16 -3.18 -2.36
N ALA A 63 7.55 -3.76 -1.32
CA ALA A 63 6.11 -3.80 -1.10
C ALA A 63 5.83 -3.73 0.40
N TYR A 64 4.75 -3.06 0.78
CA TYR A 64 4.37 -2.97 2.19
C TYR A 64 2.86 -2.92 2.36
N MET A 65 2.42 -3.23 3.59
CA MET A 65 1.02 -3.18 3.98
C MET A 65 0.84 -2.27 5.18
N TYR A 66 -0.28 -1.57 5.24
CA TYR A 66 -0.62 -0.72 6.37
C TYR A 66 -2.13 -0.66 6.59
N GLY A 67 -2.52 -0.04 7.72
CA GLY A 67 -3.92 0.17 8.08
C GLY A 67 -4.41 -0.71 9.23
N PHE A 68 -5.49 -0.24 9.84
CA PHE A 68 -6.10 -0.83 11.03
C PHE A 68 -7.38 -1.59 10.68
N PHE A 69 -7.62 -2.68 11.42
CA PHE A 69 -8.84 -3.51 11.33
C PHE A 69 -9.22 -3.88 9.89
N LYS A 70 -10.39 -3.41 9.42
CA LYS A 70 -10.99 -3.72 8.11
C LYS A 70 -10.55 -2.76 6.99
N ASN A 71 -9.55 -1.92 7.23
CA ASN A 71 -9.06 -0.93 6.26
C ASN A 71 -7.59 -1.20 5.94
N LYS A 72 -7.26 -2.46 5.62
CA LYS A 72 -5.90 -2.84 5.21
C LYS A 72 -5.66 -2.40 3.78
N ARG A 73 -4.45 -1.93 3.51
CA ARG A 73 -4.02 -1.45 2.20
C ARG A 73 -2.67 -2.06 1.88
N ILE A 74 -2.45 -2.37 0.61
CA ILE A 74 -1.18 -2.85 0.08
C ILE A 74 -0.64 -1.82 -0.89
N VAL A 75 0.66 -1.56 -0.82
CA VAL A 75 1.39 -0.69 -1.74
C VAL A 75 2.54 -1.47 -2.34
N LEU A 76 2.63 -1.45 -3.65
CA LEU A 76 3.71 -2.02 -4.43
C LEU A 76 4.55 -0.90 -5.03
N TYR A 77 5.85 -1.06 -5.10
CA TYR A 77 6.71 -0.13 -5.85
C TYR A 77 6.56 -0.45 -7.34
N ASP A 78 6.58 0.58 -8.19
CA ASP A 78 6.66 0.41 -9.64
C ASP A 78 7.91 -0.37 -10.07
N THR A 79 9.03 -0.24 -9.36
CA THR A 79 10.24 -1.04 -9.58
C THR A 79 10.12 -2.52 -9.23
N LEU A 80 9.00 -2.95 -8.64
CA LEU A 80 8.74 -4.37 -8.33
C LEU A 80 7.89 -5.06 -9.41
N ILE A 81 7.17 -4.29 -10.23
CA ILE A 81 6.17 -4.77 -11.19
C ILE A 81 6.72 -4.63 -12.60
#